data_AF-A0A4V2XR18-F1
#
_entry.id   AF-A0A4V2XR18-F1
#
_cell.length_a   1.000
_cell.length_b   1.000
_cell.length_c   1.000
_cell.angle_alpha   90.00
_cell.angle_beta   90.00
_cell.angle_gamma   90.00
#
_symmetry.space_group_name_H-M   'P 1'
#
loop_
_entity.id
_entity.type
_entity.pdbx_description
1 polymer ?
#
loop_
_entity_poly.entity_id
_entity_poly.type
_entity_poly.pdbx_seq_one_letter_code
_entity_poly.pdbx_strand_id
1 'polypeptide(L)'
;MPMSDEELEQMFRSADPVAHRTLPDPPPFRPRARFRRRFVIPVVAALAIGGATAAGTTWIVGDGEGHSFDSTTVSCMAAHGRGDAVVGFNPVTDDPLEQCAEAWEGMLDEPVPAELTACVGWNGSGDSVHVWPGSGPEVCVDHESDPWAGPTPEQLDFGQFRLDLESRLPSGECLPRAEIEGLLSRLLAENQLEGWTVHIVDSPNEAVSEDCMELAHYLEDDREVWIQAL
;
A
#
# COMPACT_ATOMS: atom_id res chain seq x y z
N MET A 1 -29.66 -25.07 -21.05
CA MET A 1 -28.89 -25.37 -22.27
C MET A 1 -27.58 -24.62 -22.15
N PRO A 2 -26.42 -25.28 -22.14
CA PRO A 2 -25.13 -24.59 -22.13
C PRO A 2 -24.97 -23.86 -23.47
N MET A 3 -24.58 -22.58 -23.39
CA MET A 3 -24.26 -21.73 -24.54
C MET A 3 -22.98 -22.26 -25.20
N SER A 4 -22.91 -22.23 -26.53
CA SER A 4 -21.71 -22.66 -27.26
C SER A 4 -20.62 -21.60 -27.21
N ASP A 5 -19.35 -22.02 -27.28
CA ASP A 5 -18.19 -21.10 -27.27
C ASP A 5 -18.26 -20.07 -28.42
N GLU A 6 -18.86 -20.44 -29.55
CA GLU A 6 -19.07 -19.55 -30.70
C GLU A 6 -20.07 -18.42 -30.39
N GLU A 7 -21.12 -18.71 -29.63
CA GLU A 7 -22.11 -17.70 -29.20
C GLU A 7 -21.49 -16.73 -28.18
N LEU A 8 -20.65 -17.25 -27.28
CA LEU A 8 -19.93 -16.45 -26.29
C LEU A 8 -18.96 -15.48 -26.96
N GLU A 9 -18.19 -15.96 -27.94
CA GLU A 9 -17.21 -15.15 -28.66
C GLU A 9 -17.89 -14.09 -29.55
N GLN A 10 -19.06 -14.40 -30.13
CA GLN A 10 -19.85 -13.44 -30.88
C GLN A 10 -20.42 -12.33 -29.98
N MET A 11 -20.84 -12.66 -28.76
CA MET A 11 -21.24 -11.68 -27.75
C MET A 11 -20.11 -10.72 -27.38
N PHE A 12 -18.90 -11.23 -27.11
CA PHE A 12 -17.76 -10.36 -26.78
C PHE A 12 -17.37 -9.41 -27.92
N ARG A 13 -17.37 -9.90 -29.18
CA ARG A 13 -17.05 -9.05 -30.33
C ARG A 13 -18.10 -7.97 -30.60
N SER A 14 -19.37 -8.25 -30.31
CA SER A 14 -20.46 -7.26 -30.48
C SER A 14 -20.51 -6.23 -29.36
N ALA A 15 -19.92 -6.53 -28.19
CA ALA A 15 -19.86 -5.64 -27.04
C ALA A 15 -18.65 -4.68 -27.06
N ASP A 16 -17.70 -4.83 -27.99
CA ASP A 16 -16.53 -3.95 -28.09
C ASP A 16 -16.89 -2.62 -28.82
N PRO A 17 -16.98 -1.48 -28.10
CA PRO A 17 -17.31 -0.19 -28.70
C PRO A 17 -16.16 0.41 -29.53
N VAL A 18 -15.01 -0.26 -29.59
CA VAL A 18 -13.77 0.21 -30.20
C VAL A 18 -13.43 -0.55 -31.50
N ALA A 19 -14.19 -1.60 -31.84
CA ALA A 19 -13.97 -2.48 -33.00
C ALA A 19 -13.90 -1.75 -34.37
N HIS A 20 -14.33 -0.50 -34.45
CA HIS A 20 -14.29 0.34 -35.65
C HIS A 20 -13.37 1.56 -35.57
N ARG A 21 -12.52 1.68 -34.54
CA ARG A 21 -11.52 2.75 -34.48
C ARG A 21 -10.20 2.29 -35.09
N THR A 22 -9.89 2.81 -36.27
CA THR A 22 -8.53 2.80 -36.82
C THR A 22 -7.60 3.49 -35.83
N LEU A 23 -6.69 2.73 -35.22
CA LEU A 23 -5.62 3.27 -34.39
C LEU A 23 -4.69 4.12 -35.28
N PRO A 24 -4.29 5.33 -34.85
CA PRO A 24 -3.31 6.13 -35.58
C PRO A 24 -1.96 5.41 -35.63
N ASP A 25 -1.29 5.49 -36.78
CA ASP A 25 0.00 4.82 -37.02
C ASP A 25 1.03 5.17 -35.93
N PRO A 26 1.76 4.18 -35.40
CA PRO A 26 2.81 4.44 -34.42
C PRO A 26 3.95 5.25 -35.08
N PRO A 27 4.54 6.23 -34.37
CA PRO A 27 5.64 7.00 -34.91
C PRO A 27 6.88 6.12 -35.16
N PRO A 28 7.71 6.43 -36.18
CA PRO A 28 8.86 5.61 -36.51
C PRO A 28 9.93 5.62 -35.41
N PHE A 29 10.33 4.43 -34.98
CA PHE A 29 11.44 4.17 -34.07
C PHE A 29 12.74 4.80 -34.59
N ARG A 30 13.33 5.73 -33.82
CA ARG A 30 14.69 6.23 -34.04
C ARG A 30 15.67 5.48 -33.14
N PRO A 31 16.73 4.85 -33.67
CA PRO A 31 17.75 4.21 -32.84
C PRO A 31 18.56 5.28 -32.09
N ARG A 32 18.62 5.17 -30.75
CA ARG A 32 19.42 6.05 -29.88
C ARG A 32 20.91 5.80 -30.11
N ALA A 33 21.59 6.78 -30.71
CA ALA A 33 23.05 6.82 -30.79
C ALA A 33 23.66 7.05 -29.39
N ARG A 34 24.65 6.23 -29.03
CA ARG A 34 25.52 6.43 -27.85
C ARG A 34 26.23 7.79 -27.93
N PHE A 35 26.09 8.60 -26.90
CA PHE A 35 27.09 9.62 -26.56
C PHE A 35 27.30 9.69 -25.05
N ARG A 36 28.48 9.21 -24.62
CA ARG A 36 29.09 9.58 -23.34
C ARG A 36 29.41 11.08 -23.38
N ARG A 37 28.93 11.84 -22.39
CA ARG A 37 29.57 13.10 -21.98
C ARG A 37 29.18 13.44 -20.55
N ARG A 38 30.17 13.40 -19.65
CA ARG A 38 30.09 13.94 -18.29
C ARG A 38 30.01 15.47 -18.40
N PHE A 39 28.95 16.05 -17.83
CA PHE A 39 28.89 17.47 -17.53
C PHE A 39 28.43 17.62 -16.07
N VAL A 40 29.32 18.15 -15.25
CA VAL A 40 29.00 18.73 -13.94
C VAL A 40 28.46 20.12 -14.23
N ILE A 41 27.21 20.40 -13.86
CA ILE A 41 26.61 21.74 -13.93
C ILE A 41 26.11 22.10 -12.53
N PRO A 42 26.51 23.26 -11.99
CA PRO A 42 26.15 23.71 -10.64
C PRO A 42 24.72 24.26 -10.66
N VAL A 43 23.84 23.73 -9.80
CA VAL A 43 22.50 24.30 -9.63
C VAL A 43 22.57 25.48 -8.67
N VAL A 44 22.50 26.66 -9.28
CA VAL A 44 22.28 27.95 -8.63
C VAL A 44 20.84 27.99 -8.10
N ALA A 45 20.70 28.35 -6.83
CA ALA A 45 19.43 28.59 -6.16
C ALA A 45 18.62 29.69 -6.86
N ALA A 46 17.34 29.43 -7.10
CA ALA A 46 16.35 30.46 -7.40
C ALA A 46 15.16 30.28 -6.45
N LEU A 47 15.06 31.23 -5.52
CA LEU A 47 13.90 31.46 -4.66
C LEU A 47 12.70 31.87 -5.52
N ALA A 48 11.61 31.10 -5.44
CA ALA A 48 10.27 31.56 -5.81
C ALA A 48 9.34 31.23 -4.65
N ILE A 49 8.89 32.28 -3.95
CA ILE A 49 7.90 32.23 -2.87
C ILE A 49 6.52 32.19 -3.53
N GLY A 50 5.82 31.08 -3.36
CA GLY A 50 4.41 30.89 -3.69
C GLY A 50 3.93 29.63 -2.96
N GLY A 51 3.17 29.83 -1.88
CA GLY A 51 2.89 28.78 -0.90
C GLY A 51 1.87 27.74 -1.35
N ALA A 52 2.21 26.48 -1.09
CA ALA A 52 1.34 25.40 -0.59
C ALA A 52 2.23 24.16 -0.40
N THR A 53 2.58 23.89 0.86
CA THR A 53 2.94 22.57 1.43
C THR A 53 3.61 21.54 0.51
N ALA A 54 4.91 21.71 0.25
CA ALA A 54 5.79 20.55 0.06
C ALA A 54 6.14 19.98 1.45
N ALA A 55 5.14 19.39 2.10
CA ALA A 55 5.35 18.68 3.37
C ALA A 55 5.87 17.28 3.06
N GLY A 56 7.19 17.13 3.17
CA GLY A 56 7.88 15.88 3.48
C GLY A 56 7.44 14.65 2.69
N THR A 57 7.93 14.51 1.46
CA THR A 57 8.28 13.17 0.98
C THR A 57 9.48 12.73 1.82
N THR A 58 9.28 11.81 2.76
CA THR A 58 10.34 11.05 3.44
C THR A 58 10.00 9.58 3.27
N TRP A 59 10.27 9.03 2.08
CA TRP A 59 11.51 8.33 1.72
C TRP A 59 11.73 7.11 2.61
N ILE A 60 11.34 5.94 2.12
CA ILE A 60 11.90 4.69 2.62
C ILE A 60 13.37 4.64 2.23
N VAL A 61 14.22 4.23 3.18
CA VAL A 61 15.55 3.73 2.85
C VAL A 61 15.35 2.29 2.39
N GLY A 62 15.22 2.09 1.08
CA GLY A 62 15.05 0.78 0.47
C GLY A 62 15.31 0.83 -1.03
N ASP A 63 14.56 1.64 -1.76
CA ASP A 63 14.67 1.80 -3.22
C ASP A 63 15.57 2.98 -3.67
N GLY A 64 15.78 3.97 -2.79
CA GLY A 64 16.37 5.25 -3.14
C GLY A 64 15.49 6.13 -4.05
N GLU A 65 14.24 5.73 -4.30
CA GLU A 65 13.27 6.39 -5.19
C GLU A 65 12.12 7.05 -4.43
N GLY A 66 11.89 6.71 -3.17
CA GLY A 66 10.98 7.43 -2.29
C GLY A 66 9.52 7.01 -2.41
N HIS A 67 9.27 5.73 -2.73
CA HIS A 67 7.92 5.16 -2.70
C HIS A 67 7.42 5.01 -1.25
N SER A 68 6.10 5.09 -1.07
CA SER A 68 5.42 4.77 0.18
C SER A 68 5.05 3.28 0.17
N PHE A 69 5.30 2.59 1.28
CA PHE A 69 4.90 1.19 1.47
C PHE A 69 3.86 1.13 2.59
N ASP A 70 2.84 0.30 2.37
CA ASP A 70 1.74 0.03 3.28
C ASP A 70 2.22 -0.82 4.48
N SER A 71 2.43 -0.15 5.62
CA SER A 71 2.89 -0.77 6.87
C SER A 71 1.80 -1.53 7.63
N THR A 72 0.67 -1.83 6.97
CA THR A 72 -0.47 -2.47 7.60
C THR A 72 -0.53 -3.97 7.40
N THR A 73 0.22 -4.47 6.42
CA THR A 73 0.28 -5.89 6.12
C THR A 73 1.70 -6.34 5.78
N VAL A 74 1.93 -7.65 5.96
CA VAL A 74 3.10 -8.34 5.45
C VAL A 74 2.66 -9.51 4.59
N SER A 75 3.29 -9.66 3.44
CA SER A 75 3.07 -10.73 2.47
C SER A 75 4.09 -11.84 2.68
N CYS A 76 3.63 -12.96 3.22
CA CYS A 76 4.40 -14.18 3.47
C CYS A 76 4.37 -15.07 2.22
N MET A 77 5.49 -15.09 1.51
CA MET A 77 5.58 -15.72 0.17
C MET A 77 5.92 -17.19 0.29
N ALA A 78 4.97 -18.08 -0.04
CA ALA A 78 5.18 -19.51 0.15
C ALA A 78 6.31 -20.08 -0.75
N ALA A 79 6.94 -21.14 -0.27
CA ALA A 79 7.89 -21.86 -1.10
C ALA A 79 7.13 -22.54 -2.27
N HIS A 80 7.69 -22.44 -3.47
CA HIS A 80 7.23 -23.22 -4.65
C HIS A 80 5.80 -22.93 -5.15
N GLY A 81 5.28 -21.72 -4.96
CA GLY A 81 4.08 -21.23 -5.66
C GLY A 81 2.76 -21.84 -5.17
N ARG A 82 2.69 -22.23 -3.89
CA ARG A 82 1.45 -22.74 -3.25
C ARG A 82 0.45 -21.65 -2.86
N GLY A 83 0.75 -20.38 -3.15
CA GLY A 83 -0.04 -19.22 -2.80
C GLY A 83 0.56 -18.48 -1.61
N ASP A 84 0.39 -17.17 -1.58
CA ASP A 84 0.97 -16.30 -0.56
C ASP A 84 -0.05 -16.04 0.55
N ALA A 85 0.43 -15.79 1.77
CA ALA A 85 -0.41 -15.37 2.88
C ALA A 85 -0.18 -13.88 3.17
N VAL A 86 -1.25 -13.10 3.28
CA VAL A 86 -1.17 -11.71 3.73
C VAL A 86 -1.68 -11.67 5.16
N VAL A 87 -0.86 -11.16 6.08
CA VAL A 87 -1.21 -11.05 7.50
C VAL A 87 -1.13 -9.60 7.96
N GLY A 88 -1.93 -9.28 8.97
CA GLY A 88 -1.89 -7.96 9.60
C GLY A 88 -0.53 -7.69 10.23
N PHE A 89 -0.07 -6.46 10.10
CA PHE A 89 1.22 -6.02 10.61
C PHE A 89 1.08 -4.66 11.28
N ASN A 90 1.75 -4.50 12.41
CA ASN A 90 1.97 -3.21 13.05
C ASN A 90 3.47 -3.02 13.33
N PRO A 91 4.12 -2.02 12.70
CA PRO A 91 5.56 -1.84 12.83
C PRO A 91 6.05 -1.47 14.24
N VAL A 92 5.14 -1.14 15.16
CA VAL A 92 5.46 -0.82 16.57
C VAL A 92 5.60 -2.08 17.42
N THR A 93 4.79 -3.11 17.16
CA THR A 93 4.70 -4.31 18.01
C THR A 93 5.23 -5.57 17.36
N ASP A 94 5.27 -5.60 16.03
CA ASP A 94 5.45 -6.82 15.27
C ASP A 94 6.80 -6.80 14.54
N ASP A 95 7.41 -7.98 14.40
CA ASP A 95 8.50 -8.23 13.47
C ASP A 95 7.95 -9.01 12.25
N PRO A 96 8.22 -8.58 11.00
CA PRO A 96 7.64 -9.23 9.84
C PRO A 96 8.14 -10.68 9.66
N LEU A 97 9.35 -11.01 10.10
CA LEU A 97 9.85 -12.38 10.01
C LEU A 97 9.14 -13.28 11.03
N GLU A 98 8.89 -12.77 12.24
CA GLU A 98 8.12 -13.49 13.27
C GLU A 98 6.67 -13.70 12.83
N GLN A 99 5.98 -12.65 12.34
CA GLN A 99 4.61 -12.74 11.82
C GLN A 99 4.49 -13.78 10.71
N CYS A 100 5.47 -13.79 9.80
CA CYS A 100 5.49 -14.78 8.74
C CYS A 100 5.83 -16.18 9.24
N ALA A 101 6.79 -16.34 10.16
CA ALA A 101 7.05 -17.66 10.74
C ALA A 101 5.76 -18.28 11.32
N GLU A 102 4.92 -17.50 12.00
CA GLU A 102 3.63 -17.94 12.50
C GLU A 102 2.63 -18.28 11.37
N ALA A 103 2.56 -17.44 10.33
CA ALA A 103 1.69 -17.65 9.17
C ALA A 103 2.07 -18.91 8.37
N TRP A 104 3.35 -19.28 8.33
CA TRP A 104 3.82 -20.48 7.64
C TRP A 104 3.25 -21.76 8.25
N GLU A 105 3.28 -21.87 9.59
CA GLU A 105 2.71 -23.01 10.29
C GLU A 105 1.18 -22.99 10.29
N GLY A 106 0.57 -21.81 10.44
CA GLY A 106 -0.86 -21.67 10.64
C GLY A 106 -1.70 -21.60 9.37
N MET A 107 -1.21 -20.91 8.33
CA MET A 107 -1.98 -20.59 7.12
C MET A 107 -1.47 -21.32 5.88
N LEU A 108 -0.14 -21.45 5.72
CA LEU A 108 0.46 -22.09 4.55
C LEU A 108 0.56 -23.61 4.67
N ASP A 109 0.37 -24.17 5.88
CA ASP A 109 0.51 -25.62 6.19
C ASP A 109 1.88 -26.16 5.73
N GLU A 110 2.92 -25.34 5.90
CA GLU A 110 4.30 -25.65 5.54
C GLU A 110 5.22 -25.47 6.75
N PRO A 111 6.30 -26.27 6.87
CA PRO A 111 7.29 -26.01 7.91
C PRO A 111 7.93 -24.65 7.65
N VAL A 112 8.13 -23.88 8.73
CA VAL A 112 8.83 -22.60 8.65
C VAL A 112 10.21 -22.82 8.03
N PRO A 113 10.57 -22.05 6.99
CA PRO A 113 11.92 -22.06 6.45
C PRO A 113 12.95 -21.76 7.54
N ALA A 114 14.13 -22.38 7.45
CA ALA A 114 15.19 -22.16 8.44
C ALA A 114 15.66 -20.70 8.49
N GLU A 115 15.54 -19.99 7.36
CA GLU A 115 15.90 -18.58 7.20
C GLU A 115 14.81 -17.90 6.37
N LEU A 116 14.46 -16.68 6.79
CA LEU A 116 13.50 -15.81 6.13
C LEU A 116 14.17 -14.46 5.88
N THR A 117 13.83 -13.81 4.78
CA THR A 117 14.34 -12.49 4.40
C THR A 117 13.19 -11.55 4.06
N ALA A 118 13.16 -10.38 4.69
CA ALA A 118 12.19 -9.33 4.41
C ALA A 118 12.70 -8.40 3.31
N CYS A 119 11.84 -8.12 2.34
CA CYS A 119 12.10 -7.30 1.17
C CYS A 119 10.98 -6.28 0.96
N VAL A 120 11.27 -5.20 0.25
CA VAL A 120 10.32 -4.17 -0.17
C VAL A 120 10.48 -3.96 -1.68
N GLY A 121 9.39 -3.85 -2.41
CA GLY A 121 9.49 -3.68 -3.86
C GLY A 121 8.13 -3.49 -4.54
N TRP A 122 8.18 -2.84 -5.70
CA TRP A 122 7.00 -2.54 -6.51
C TRP A 122 6.56 -3.75 -7.32
N ASN A 123 5.51 -4.43 -6.85
CA ASN A 123 4.85 -5.50 -7.61
C ASN A 123 3.52 -5.09 -8.26
N GLY A 124 3.17 -3.80 -8.21
CA GLY A 124 1.95 -3.25 -8.79
C GLY A 124 0.65 -3.55 -8.01
N SER A 125 0.75 -4.17 -6.83
CA SER A 125 -0.41 -4.53 -5.97
C SER A 125 -0.45 -3.73 -4.65
N GLY A 126 0.29 -2.64 -4.58
CA GLY A 126 0.63 -1.95 -3.34
C GLY A 126 1.99 -2.42 -2.85
N ASP A 127 2.84 -1.47 -2.45
CA ASP A 127 4.13 -1.79 -1.88
C ASP A 127 3.84 -2.35 -0.50
N SER A 128 3.98 -3.67 -0.30
CA SER A 128 3.91 -4.35 1.01
C SER A 128 5.30 -4.93 1.40
N VAL A 129 5.53 -5.35 2.66
CA VAL A 129 6.76 -6.05 3.05
C VAL A 129 6.55 -7.47 2.62
N HIS A 130 7.46 -7.97 1.79
CA HIS A 130 7.45 -9.34 1.32
C HIS A 130 8.49 -10.14 2.09
N VAL A 131 8.08 -11.22 2.72
CA VAL A 131 8.99 -12.14 3.39
C VAL A 131 9.13 -13.39 2.55
N TRP A 132 10.36 -13.71 2.18
CA TRP A 132 10.71 -14.83 1.32
C TRP A 132 11.55 -15.87 2.09
N PRO A 133 11.42 -17.17 1.77
CA PRO A 133 12.37 -18.19 2.22
C PRO A 133 13.78 -17.92 1.70
N GLY A 134 14.76 -18.03 2.59
CA GLY A 134 16.17 -17.86 2.26
C GLY A 134 16.83 -16.81 3.13
N SER A 135 18.15 -16.70 2.97
CA SER A 135 19.01 -15.85 3.78
C SER A 135 19.72 -14.85 2.89
N GLY A 136 19.79 -13.62 3.37
CA GLY A 136 20.62 -12.59 2.77
C GLY A 136 19.92 -11.75 1.69
N PRO A 137 20.51 -10.60 1.36
CA PRO A 137 19.92 -9.61 0.46
C PRO A 137 19.75 -10.10 -0.98
N GLU A 138 20.46 -11.16 -1.39
CA GLU A 138 20.32 -11.78 -2.71
C GLU A 138 18.90 -12.30 -2.98
N VAL A 139 18.18 -12.71 -1.93
CA VAL A 139 16.78 -13.14 -2.04
C VAL A 139 15.93 -12.01 -2.59
N CYS A 140 16.10 -10.79 -2.08
CA CYS A 140 15.35 -9.63 -2.57
C CYS A 140 15.69 -9.31 -4.02
N VAL A 141 16.97 -9.39 -4.39
CA VAL A 141 17.43 -9.14 -5.78
C VAL A 141 16.82 -10.13 -6.76
N ASP A 142 16.73 -11.41 -6.40
CA ASP A 142 16.11 -12.45 -7.24
C ASP A 142 14.60 -12.19 -7.47
N HIS A 143 13.99 -11.38 -6.61
CA HIS A 143 12.59 -10.97 -6.67
C HIS A 143 12.39 -9.51 -7.10
N GLU A 144 13.38 -8.89 -7.75
CA GLU A 144 13.33 -7.50 -8.22
C GLU A 144 12.93 -6.51 -7.11
N SER A 145 13.34 -6.80 -5.87
CA SER A 145 13.01 -6.07 -4.66
C SER A 145 14.29 -5.65 -3.93
N ASP A 146 14.15 -4.71 -3.00
CA ASP A 146 15.23 -4.25 -2.14
C ASP A 146 15.10 -4.86 -0.73
N PRO A 147 16.21 -5.02 0.02
CA PRO A 147 16.14 -5.45 1.41
C PRO A 147 15.35 -4.49 2.29
N TRP A 148 14.48 -5.01 3.15
CA TRP A 148 13.76 -4.19 4.12
C TRP A 148 14.71 -3.66 5.20
N ALA A 149 14.74 -2.34 5.38
CA ALA A 149 15.61 -1.67 6.34
C ALA A 149 14.92 -1.30 7.67
N GLY A 150 13.64 -1.66 7.83
CA GLY A 150 12.81 -1.25 8.96
C GLY A 150 11.81 -0.13 8.61
N PRO A 151 10.89 0.19 9.53
CA PRO A 151 9.89 1.23 9.34
C PRO A 151 10.49 2.63 9.45
N THR A 152 9.88 3.58 8.74
CA THR A 152 10.15 5.02 8.89
C THR A 152 9.55 5.57 10.19
N PRO A 153 9.97 6.77 10.65
CA PRO A 153 9.32 7.42 11.79
C PRO A 153 7.81 7.63 11.61
N GLU A 154 7.38 8.05 10.41
CA GLU A 154 5.95 8.25 10.10
C GLU A 154 5.17 6.93 10.17
N GLN A 155 5.76 5.82 9.71
CA GLN A 155 5.17 4.47 9.84
C GLN A 155 5.05 4.01 11.30
N LEU A 156 6.04 4.33 12.14
CA LEU A 156 5.96 4.04 13.57
C LEU A 156 4.87 4.87 14.26
N ASP A 157 4.79 6.16 13.93
CA ASP A 157 3.74 7.05 14.42
C ASP A 157 2.35 6.59 13.96
N PHE A 158 2.22 6.12 12.71
CA PHE A 158 0.98 5.55 12.18
C PHE A 158 0.62 4.21 12.83
N GLY A 159 1.60 3.34 13.04
CA GLY A 159 1.42 2.10 13.81
C GLY A 159 0.93 2.38 15.24
N GLN A 160 1.47 3.40 15.90
CA GLN A 160 1.02 3.82 17.23
C GLN A 160 -0.40 4.38 17.20
N PHE A 161 -0.73 5.22 16.21
CA PHE A 161 -2.09 5.71 15.98
C PHE A 161 -3.11 4.57 15.88
N ARG A 162 -2.77 3.49 15.17
CA ARG A 162 -3.64 2.31 15.03
C ARG A 162 -3.89 1.59 16.35
N LEU A 163 -2.85 1.38 17.17
CA LEU A 163 -2.98 0.78 18.51
C LEU A 163 -3.84 1.66 19.42
N ASP A 164 -3.59 2.96 19.36
CA ASP A 164 -4.29 3.97 20.13
C ASP A 164 -5.78 4.04 19.75
N LEU A 165 -6.08 3.89 18.46
CA LEU A 165 -7.44 3.84 17.94
C LEU A 165 -8.14 2.54 18.37
N GLU A 166 -7.52 1.38 18.18
CA GLU A 166 -8.07 0.08 18.59
C GLU A 166 -8.37 0.03 20.11
N SER A 167 -7.51 0.63 20.93
CA SER A 167 -7.72 0.69 22.38
C SER A 167 -8.92 1.54 22.80
N ARG A 168 -9.28 2.55 22.00
CA ARG A 168 -10.36 3.53 22.28
C ARG A 168 -11.65 3.20 21.53
N LEU A 169 -11.55 2.51 20.40
CA LEU A 169 -12.63 2.05 19.56
C LEU A 169 -12.38 0.59 19.17
N PRO A 170 -12.66 -0.36 20.08
CA PRO A 170 -12.53 -1.78 19.80
C PRO A 170 -13.39 -2.21 18.61
N SER A 171 -12.97 -3.29 17.94
CA SER A 171 -13.70 -3.84 16.80
C SER A 171 -15.18 -4.10 17.10
N GLY A 172 -16.07 -3.56 16.25
CA GLY A 172 -17.52 -3.70 16.39
C GLY A 172 -18.19 -2.63 17.28
N GLU A 173 -17.42 -1.69 17.82
CA GLU A 173 -17.95 -0.49 18.45
C GLU A 173 -18.06 0.67 17.42
N CYS A 174 -19.06 1.51 17.60
CA CYS A 174 -19.25 2.72 16.81
C CYS A 174 -19.46 3.92 17.72
N LEU A 175 -19.20 5.10 17.19
CA LEU A 175 -19.37 6.37 17.88
C LEU A 175 -20.23 7.32 17.06
N PRO A 176 -20.94 8.26 17.69
CA PRO A 176 -21.55 9.37 16.97
C PRO A 176 -20.51 10.12 16.13
N ARG A 177 -20.93 10.66 14.98
CA ARG A 177 -20.04 11.33 14.02
C ARG A 177 -19.10 12.35 14.65
N ALA A 178 -19.63 13.27 15.44
CA ALA A 178 -18.82 14.30 16.10
C ALA A 178 -17.79 13.71 17.08
N GLU A 179 -18.11 12.57 17.71
CA GLU A 179 -17.22 11.89 18.65
C GLU A 179 -16.09 11.15 17.92
N ILE A 180 -16.39 10.45 16.82
CA ILE A 180 -15.34 9.78 16.03
C ILE A 180 -14.44 10.79 15.32
N GLU A 181 -14.99 11.86 14.76
CA GLU A 181 -14.20 12.94 14.13
C GLU A 181 -13.28 13.59 15.18
N GLY A 182 -13.80 13.88 16.37
CA GLY A 182 -13.02 14.43 17.48
C GLY A 182 -11.95 13.46 18.00
N LEU A 183 -12.26 12.16 18.05
CA LEU A 183 -11.30 11.12 18.40
C LEU A 183 -10.17 11.06 17.38
N LEU A 184 -10.49 10.89 16.08
CA LEU A 184 -9.50 10.80 15.01
C LEU A 184 -8.64 12.05 14.92
N SER A 185 -9.22 13.24 14.96
CA SER A 185 -8.45 14.50 14.90
C SER A 185 -7.45 14.60 16.04
N ARG A 186 -7.84 14.21 17.26
CA ARG A 186 -6.94 14.18 18.42
C ARG A 186 -5.85 13.13 18.26
N LEU A 187 -6.19 11.90 17.84
CA LEU A 187 -5.20 10.83 17.69
C LEU A 187 -4.17 11.13 16.60
N LEU A 188 -4.61 11.69 15.47
CA LEU A 188 -3.71 12.13 14.40
C LEU A 188 -2.73 13.20 14.92
N ALA A 189 -3.23 14.16 15.71
CA ALA A 189 -2.38 15.19 16.32
C ALA A 189 -1.43 14.63 17.40
N GLU A 190 -1.90 13.72 18.25
CA GLU A 190 -1.09 13.06 19.29
C GLU A 190 0.06 12.25 18.69
N ASN A 191 -0.14 11.66 17.52
CA ASN A 191 0.85 10.85 16.80
C ASN A 191 1.58 11.63 15.68
N GLN A 192 1.52 12.98 15.65
CA GLN A 192 2.27 13.79 14.66
C GLN A 192 1.96 13.46 13.19
N LEU A 193 0.78 12.92 12.89
CA LEU A 193 0.32 12.53 11.55
C LEU A 193 -0.29 13.73 10.81
N GLU A 194 0.53 14.78 10.66
CA GLU A 194 0.14 16.03 10.02
C GLU A 194 -0.08 15.84 8.52
N GLY A 195 -1.21 16.31 8.00
CA GLY A 195 -1.54 16.18 6.58
C GLY A 195 -2.38 14.95 6.23
N TRP A 196 -2.69 14.11 7.21
CA TRP A 196 -3.68 13.05 7.05
C TRP A 196 -5.10 13.60 6.90
N THR A 197 -5.88 13.00 6.02
CA THR A 197 -7.26 13.42 5.71
C THR A 197 -8.26 12.40 6.21
N VAL A 198 -9.34 12.86 6.85
CA VAL A 198 -10.46 12.00 7.27
C VAL A 198 -11.59 12.10 6.25
N HIS A 199 -11.93 10.97 5.64
CA HIS A 199 -13.02 10.81 4.68
C HIS A 199 -14.23 10.15 5.32
N ILE A 200 -15.41 10.59 4.91
CA ILE A 200 -16.68 10.12 5.45
C ILE A 200 -17.49 9.56 4.30
N VAL A 201 -17.78 8.26 4.36
CA VAL A 201 -18.59 7.57 3.36
C VAL A 201 -20.05 7.62 3.81
N ASP A 202 -20.85 8.39 3.09
CA ASP A 202 -22.31 8.37 3.24
C ASP A 202 -22.85 7.10 2.56
N SER A 203 -23.64 6.30 3.29
CA SER A 203 -24.32 5.15 2.69
C SER A 203 -25.28 5.62 1.58
N PRO A 204 -25.24 5.03 0.36
CA PRO A 204 -26.04 5.48 -0.77
C PRO A 204 -27.55 5.22 -0.63
N ASN A 205 -27.99 4.52 0.41
CA ASN A 205 -29.39 4.22 0.68
C ASN A 205 -29.83 4.93 1.98
N GLU A 206 -30.68 5.96 1.83
CA GLU A 206 -31.51 6.67 2.82
C GLU A 206 -31.14 6.67 4.32
N ALA A 207 -31.02 7.89 4.86
CA ALA A 207 -30.86 8.24 6.29
C ALA A 207 -29.62 7.59 6.95
N VAL A 208 -28.45 8.10 6.56
CA VAL A 208 -27.19 7.89 7.29
C VAL A 208 -27.45 8.25 8.75
N SER A 209 -27.38 7.23 9.62
CA SER A 209 -27.47 7.44 11.05
C SER A 209 -26.14 8.03 11.52
N GLU A 210 -26.07 9.35 11.67
CA GLU A 210 -24.90 10.04 12.26
C GLU A 210 -24.63 9.61 13.71
N ASP A 211 -25.52 8.81 14.29
CA ASP A 211 -25.43 8.29 15.64
C ASP A 211 -24.44 7.10 15.77
N CYS A 212 -24.02 6.49 14.66
CA CYS A 212 -23.15 5.29 14.69
C CYS A 212 -22.24 5.24 13.46
N MET A 213 -21.03 5.77 13.65
CA MET A 213 -19.92 5.74 12.69
C MET A 213 -18.85 4.77 13.16
N GLU A 214 -18.27 4.02 12.23
CA GLU A 214 -17.14 3.13 12.48
C GLU A 214 -15.95 3.47 11.55
N LEU A 215 -14.77 2.99 11.93
CA LEU A 215 -13.61 3.02 11.05
C LEU A 215 -13.81 1.99 9.92
N ALA A 216 -13.77 2.45 8.67
CA ALA A 216 -13.88 1.58 7.50
C ALA A 216 -12.51 1.01 7.11
N HIS A 217 -11.55 1.89 6.82
CA HIS A 217 -10.18 1.53 6.43
C HIS A 217 -9.26 2.76 6.51
N TYR A 218 -7.97 2.54 6.29
CA TYR A 218 -6.96 3.57 6.11
C TYR A 218 -6.16 3.27 4.85
N LEU A 219 -5.66 4.32 4.19
CA LEU A 219 -4.76 4.25 3.05
C LEU A 219 -3.50 5.03 3.42
N GLU A 220 -2.44 4.32 3.80
CA GLU A 220 -1.21 4.95 4.29
C GLU A 220 -0.51 5.78 3.21
N ASP A 221 -0.46 5.26 1.99
CA ASP A 221 0.17 5.93 0.83
C ASP A 221 -0.48 7.28 0.53
N ASP A 222 -1.81 7.35 0.65
CA ASP A 222 -2.59 8.57 0.40
C ASP A 222 -2.78 9.43 1.67
N ARG A 223 -2.32 8.93 2.83
CA ARG A 223 -2.53 9.54 4.16
C ARG A 223 -4.02 9.76 4.45
N GLU A 224 -4.85 8.76 4.17
CA GLU A 224 -6.31 8.85 4.33
C GLU A 224 -6.82 7.90 5.41
N VAL A 225 -7.78 8.38 6.21
CA VAL A 225 -8.57 7.59 7.15
C VAL A 225 -10.04 7.66 6.72
N TRP A 226 -10.67 6.52 6.51
CA TRP A 226 -12.04 6.44 6.04
C TRP A 226 -12.94 5.95 7.16
N ILE A 227 -14.03 6.69 7.43
CA ILE A 227 -15.11 6.29 8.33
C ILE A 227 -16.41 6.11 7.55
N GLN A 228 -17.26 5.20 8.02
CA GLN A 228 -18.55 4.91 7.41
C GLN A 228 -19.64 4.81 8.46
N ALA A 229 -20.88 5.10 8.06
CA ALA A 229 -22.03 4.81 8.91
C ALA A 229 -22.43 3.33 8.81
N LEU A 230 -22.89 2.78 9.94
CA LEU A 230 -23.44 1.43 10.03
C LEU A 230 -24.93 1.35 9.68
#